data_AF-A0A8R7RBR9-F1
#
_entry.id   AF-A0A8R7RBR9-F1
#
_cell.length_a   1.000
_cell.length_b   1.000
_cell.length_c   1.000
_cell.angle_alpha   90.00
_cell.angle_beta   90.00
_cell.angle_gamma   90.00
#
_symmetry.space_group_name_H-M   'P 1'
#
loop_
_entity.id
_entity.type
_entity.pdbx_description
1 polymer ?
#
loop_
_entity_poly.entity_id
_entity_poly.type
_entity_poly.pdbx_seq_one_letter_code
_entity_poly.pdbx_strand_id
1 'polypeptide(L)'
;KYSKEISKDNHALGKLRKEAEGASRALSNQHPVCVEIESLFDGTDFSEPPTHARLEELNNDLFRMTMVLVKNAMDDAGLEESQIHKVVSCRWQHQDSQRSRSSSGTTSTTRSQTRV
;
A
#
# COMPACT_ATOMS: atom_id res chain seq x y z
N LYS A 1 10.63 16.42 14.98
CA LYS A 1 11.77 15.50 15.23
C LYS A 1 12.74 15.37 14.04
N TYR A 2 12.43 15.90 12.86
CA TYR A 2 13.39 16.02 11.76
C TYR A 2 13.28 17.43 11.17
N SER A 3 14.35 18.23 11.24
CA SER A 3 14.38 19.64 10.81
C SER A 3 14.95 19.76 9.38
N LYS A 4 14.58 18.83 8.50
CA LYS A 4 15.04 18.79 7.10
C LYS A 4 13.85 18.50 6.19
N GLU A 5 13.69 19.32 5.16
CA GLU A 5 12.66 19.14 4.14
C GLU A 5 13.10 18.09 3.12
N ILE A 6 12.46 16.93 3.14
CA ILE A 6 12.67 15.87 2.13
C ILE A 6 11.96 16.15 0.80
N SER A 7 11.11 17.18 0.74
CA SER A 7 10.24 17.51 -0.41
C SER A 7 11.01 17.77 -1.72
N LYS A 8 12.32 18.04 -1.63
CA LYS A 8 13.17 18.35 -2.80
C LYS A 8 13.86 17.12 -3.38
N ASP A 9 13.91 16.00 -2.67
CA ASP A 9 14.56 14.77 -3.12
C ASP A 9 13.50 13.71 -3.50
N ASN A 10 13.38 13.50 -4.81
CA ASN A 10 12.42 12.56 -5.38
C ASN A 10 12.74 11.09 -5.04
N HIS A 11 14.01 10.76 -4.80
CA HIS A 11 14.45 9.42 -4.43
C HIS A 11 14.12 9.12 -2.96
N ALA A 12 14.37 10.08 -2.06
CA ALA A 12 13.96 9.99 -0.66
C ALA A 12 12.43 9.85 -0.52
N LEU A 13 11.67 10.65 -1.29
CA LEU A 13 10.21 10.56 -1.34
C LEU A 13 9.71 9.22 -1.88
N GLY A 14 10.39 8.66 -2.89
CA GLY A 14 10.06 7.34 -3.44
C GLY A 14 10.20 6.22 -2.41
N LYS A 15 11.31 6.23 -1.64
CA LYS A 15 11.52 5.29 -0.52
C LYS A 15 10.44 5.44 0.55
N LEU A 16 10.17 6.67 0.98
CA LEU A 16 9.14 6.94 1.99
C LEU A 16 7.76 6.43 1.57
N ARG A 17 7.36 6.69 0.32
CA ARG A 17 6.07 6.22 -0.22
C ARG A 17 5.96 4.70 -0.19
N LYS A 18 7.01 3.99 -0.60
CA LYS A 18 7.03 2.53 -0.64
C LYS A 18 6.86 1.92 0.76
N GLU A 19 7.65 2.40 1.74
CA GLU A 19 7.59 1.88 3.10
C GLU A 19 6.30 2.28 3.82
N ALA A 20 5.79 3.50 3.57
CA ALA A 20 4.49 3.94 4.08
C ALA A 20 3.33 3.12 3.49
N GLU A 21 3.37 2.76 2.21
CA GLU A 21 2.36 1.88 1.59
C GLU A 21 2.40 0.48 2.22
N GLY A 22 3.60 -0.09 2.39
CA GLY A 22 3.80 -1.38 3.05
C GLY A 22 3.23 -1.40 4.46
N ALA A 23 3.51 -0.36 5.25
CA ALA A 23 2.97 -0.22 6.60
C ALA A 23 1.46 -0.02 6.62
N SER A 24 0.91 0.81 5.71
CA SER A 24 -0.55 0.98 5.58
C SER A 24 -1.26 -0.34 5.26
N ARG A 25 -0.69 -1.15 4.35
CA ARG A 25 -1.21 -2.47 3.98
C ARG A 25 -1.18 -3.44 5.17
N ALA A 26 -0.12 -3.42 5.97
CA ALA A 26 0.01 -4.27 7.14
C ALA A 26 -0.92 -3.83 8.29
N LEU A 27 -1.05 -2.53 8.53
CA LEU A 27 -1.98 -1.95 9.50
C LEU A 27 -3.44 -2.22 9.12
N SER A 28 -3.79 -2.19 7.82
CA SER A 28 -5.14 -2.56 7.37
C SER A 28 -5.51 -4.00 7.73
N ASN A 29 -4.53 -4.87 7.99
CA ASN A 29 -4.72 -6.25 8.45
C ASN A 29 -4.53 -6.40 9.98
N GLN A 30 -4.58 -5.30 10.74
CA GLN A 30 -4.42 -5.23 12.20
C GLN A 30 -3.09 -5.78 12.76
N HIS A 31 -2.01 -5.72 11.98
CA HIS A 31 -0.68 -6.06 12.49
C HIS A 31 0.06 -4.81 12.97
N PRO A 32 0.59 -4.76 14.20
CA PRO A 32 1.44 -3.65 14.63
C PRO A 32 2.70 -3.61 13.77
N VAL A 33 2.95 -2.48 13.11
CA VAL A 33 4.10 -2.28 12.22
C VAL A 33 4.78 -0.95 12.53
N CYS A 34 6.11 -0.97 12.57
CA CYS A 34 6.95 0.21 12.60
C CYS A 34 7.46 0.51 11.19
N VAL A 35 7.40 1.77 10.76
CA VAL A 35 8.06 2.20 9.52
C VAL A 35 9.49 2.52 9.86
N GLU A 36 10.42 1.73 9.34
CA GLU A 36 11.86 1.91 9.50
C GLU A 36 12.48 2.11 8.13
N ILE A 37 13.14 3.26 7.94
CA ILE A 37 13.80 3.63 6.69
C ILE A 37 15.23 4.05 6.99
N GLU A 38 16.18 3.22 6.56
CA GLU A 38 17.60 3.50 6.64
C GLU A 38 17.98 4.58 5.62
N SER A 39 18.76 5.58 6.07
CA SER A 39 19.28 6.66 5.22
C SER A 39 18.20 7.31 4.35
N LEU A 40 17.15 7.83 5.00
CA LEU A 40 16.03 8.49 4.31
C LEU A 40 16.50 9.80 3.65
N PHE A 41 17.28 10.61 4.37
CA PHE A 41 17.83 11.88 3.86
C PHE A 41 19.10 12.26 4.63
N ASP A 42 20.18 12.64 3.93
CA ASP A 42 21.49 12.97 4.52
C ASP A 42 22.02 11.93 5.53
N GLY A 43 21.81 10.63 5.28
CA GLY A 43 22.23 9.58 6.20
C GLY A 43 21.47 9.53 7.53
N THR A 44 20.33 10.22 7.64
CA THR A 44 19.45 10.16 8.81
C THR A 44 18.44 9.04 8.65
N ASP A 45 18.37 8.17 9.66
CA ASP A 45 17.38 7.10 9.73
C ASP A 45 16.04 7.62 10.23
N PHE A 46 14.97 7.10 9.65
CA PHE A 46 13.60 7.41 10.03
C PHE A 46 12.98 6.17 10.67
N SER A 47 12.51 6.31 11.91
CA SER A 47 11.75 5.26 12.61
C SER A 47 10.58 5.92 13.32
N GLU A 48 9.38 5.57 12.87
CA GLU A 48 8.15 6.00 13.52
C GLU A 48 7.11 4.88 13.43
N PRO A 49 6.45 4.51 14.54
CA PRO A 49 5.33 3.59 14.50
C PRO A 49 4.08 4.31 13.99
N PRO A 50 3.59 4.03 12.77
CA PRO A 50 2.27 4.51 12.36
C PRO A 50 1.20 3.89 13.25
N THR A 51 0.35 4.74 13.84
CA THR A 51 -0.83 4.31 14.58
C THR A 51 -2.07 4.40 13.70
N HIS A 52 -3.05 3.53 13.95
CA HIS A 52 -4.35 3.60 13.29
C HIS A 52 -4.98 5.00 13.42
N ALA A 53 -4.95 5.58 14.62
CA ALA A 53 -5.47 6.92 14.87
C ALA A 53 -4.82 8.00 14.00
N ARG A 54 -3.49 7.91 13.78
CA ARG A 54 -2.78 8.88 12.95
C ARG A 54 -3.14 8.75 11.47
N LEU A 55 -3.35 7.54 10.97
CA LEU A 55 -3.81 7.31 9.59
C LEU A 55 -5.24 7.81 9.38
N GLU A 56 -6.13 7.61 10.35
CA GLU A 56 -7.51 8.10 10.30
C GLU A 56 -7.56 9.63 10.33
N GLU A 57 -6.72 10.26 11.13
CA GLU A 57 -6.58 11.72 11.19
C GLU A 57 -6.10 12.27 9.84
N LEU A 58 -5.04 11.69 9.26
CA LEU A 58 -4.47 12.14 7.98
C LEU A 58 -5.46 12.00 6.81
N ASN A 59 -6.33 10.99 6.84
CA ASN A 59 -7.29 10.73 5.76
C ASN A 59 -8.69 11.31 6.02
N ASN A 60 -8.91 11.99 7.16
CA ASN A 60 -10.24 12.46 7.56
C ASN A 60 -10.90 13.36 6.49
N ASP A 61 -10.13 14.30 5.94
CA ASP A 61 -10.60 15.22 4.91
C ASP A 61 -11.03 14.48 3.63
N LEU A 62 -10.27 13.46 3.23
CA LEU A 62 -10.61 12.60 2.10
C LEU A 62 -11.90 11.82 2.34
N PHE A 63 -12.10 11.30 3.56
CA PHE A 63 -13.33 10.61 3.93
C PHE A 63 -14.54 11.54 3.90
N ARG A 64 -14.39 12.79 4.35
CA ARG A 64 -15.45 13.81 4.26
C ARG A 64 -15.84 14.10 2.82
N MET A 65 -14.86 14.29 1.93
CA MET A 65 -15.13 14.50 0.50
C MET A 65 -15.85 13.30 -0.12
N THR A 66 -15.45 12.08 0.24
CA THR A 66 -16.09 10.85 -0.24
C THR A 66 -17.56 10.78 0.20
N MET A 67 -17.88 11.29 1.39
CA MET A 67 -19.26 11.30 1.87
C MET A 67 -20.16 12.28 1.12
N VAL A 68 -19.62 13.37 0.59
CA VAL A 68 -20.35 14.27 -0.32
C VAL A 68 -20.73 13.51 -1.60
N LEU A 69 -19.81 12.73 -2.16
CA LEU A 69 -20.07 11.95 -3.37
C LEU A 69 -21.16 10.89 -3.16
N VAL A 70 -21.17 10.21 -2.01
CA VAL A 70 -22.21 9.23 -1.66
C VAL A 70 -23.58 9.91 -1.57
N LYS A 71 -23.66 11.08 -0.91
CA LYS A 71 -24.90 11.84 -0.82
C LYS A 71 -25.41 12.28 -2.20
N ASN A 72 -24.54 12.83 -3.03
CA ASN A 72 -24.91 13.21 -4.39
C ASN A 72 -25.41 12.00 -5.21
N ALA A 73 -24.75 10.84 -5.10
CA ALA A 73 -25.17 9.62 -5.79
C ALA A 73 -26.54 9.11 -5.29
N MET A 74 -26.85 9.32 -4.01
CA MET A 74 -28.17 9.01 -3.45
C MET A 74 -29.24 9.99 -3.91
N ASP A 75 -28.93 11.28 -3.97
CA ASP A 75 -29.81 12.33 -4.50
C ASP A 75 -30.13 12.06 -5.99
N ASP A 76 -29.12 11.70 -6.78
CA ASP A 76 -29.28 11.30 -8.19
C ASP A 76 -30.17 10.05 -8.34
N ALA A 77 -30.12 9.13 -7.37
CA ALA A 77 -30.96 7.94 -7.33
C ALA A 77 -32.36 8.19 -6.75
N GLY A 78 -32.61 9.38 -6.17
CA GLY A 78 -33.87 9.72 -5.48
C GLY A 78 -34.13 8.84 -4.25
N LEU A 79 -33.07 8.37 -3.58
CA LEU A 79 -33.15 7.47 -2.42
C LEU A 79 -32.72 8.17 -1.14
N GLU A 80 -33.48 7.97 -0.07
CA GLU A 80 -33.08 8.38 1.28
C GLU A 80 -32.19 7.31 1.96
N GLU A 81 -31.40 7.71 2.96
CA GLU A 81 -30.53 6.79 3.73
C GLU A 81 -31.29 5.61 4.34
N SER A 82 -32.56 5.82 4.70
CA SER A 82 -33.46 4.81 5.24
C SER A 82 -33.87 3.72 4.24
N GLN A 83 -33.75 3.98 2.93
CA GLN A 83 -34.17 3.08 1.87
C GLN A 83 -33.04 2.14 1.41
N ILE A 84 -31.82 2.35 1.90
CA ILE A 84 -30.67 1.48 1.62
C ILE A 84 -30.77 0.20 2.46
N HIS A 85 -31.08 -0.91 1.81
CA HIS A 85 -31.23 -2.21 2.49
C HIS A 85 -29.89 -2.91 2.75
N LYS A 86 -28.92 -2.73 1.85
CA LYS A 86 -27.62 -3.40 1.93
C LYS A 86 -26.53 -2.54 1.32
N VAL A 87 -25.46 -2.32 2.08
CA VAL A 87 -24.20 -1.79 1.57
C VAL A 87 -23.28 -2.97 1.26
N VAL A 88 -22.88 -3.10 -0.01
CA VAL A 88 -21.91 -4.12 -0.43
C VAL A 88 -20.56 -3.45 -0.59
N SER A 89 -19.59 -3.83 0.24
CA SER A 89 -18.21 -3.38 0.09
C SER A 89 -17.52 -4.24 -0.99
N CYS A 90 -17.24 -3.64 -2.14
CA CYS A 90 -16.45 -4.26 -3.19
C CYS A 90 -14.98 -4.17 -2.80
N ARG A 91 -14.42 -5.23 -2.20
CA ARG A 91 -12.97 -5.33 -2.01
C ARG A 91 -12.32 -5.53 -3.38
N TRP A 92 -11.67 -4.50 -3.91
CA TRP A 92 -10.74 -4.64 -5.03
C TRP A 92 -9.54 -5.45 -4.57
N GLN A 93 -9.57 -6.76 -4.78
CA GLN A 93 -8.35 -7.56 -4.77
C GLN A 93 -7.67 -7.39 -6.13
N HIS A 94 -6.67 -6.51 -6.19
CA HIS A 94 -5.62 -6.69 -7.18
C HIS A 94 -4.86 -7.94 -6.75
N GLN A 95 -5.26 -9.09 -7.28
CA GLN A 95 -4.49 -10.31 -7.14
C GLN A 95 -3.20 -10.07 -7.91
N ASP A 96 -2.16 -9.61 -7.21
CA ASP A 96 -0.80 -9.61 -7.74
C ASP A 96 -0.50 -11.05 -8.09
N SER A 97 -0.65 -11.34 -9.38
CA SER A 97 -0.13 -12.51 -10.03
C SER A 97 1.36 -12.46 -9.80
N GLN A 98 1.81 -13.16 -8.75
CA GLN A 98 3.17 -13.66 -8.65
C GLN A 98 3.38 -14.59 -9.85
N ARG A 99 3.61 -13.99 -11.02
CA ARG A 99 4.16 -14.64 -12.20
C ARG A 99 5.60 -14.90 -11.85
N SER A 100 5.83 -16.02 -11.18
CA SER A 100 7.12 -16.69 -11.12
C SER A 100 7.62 -16.84 -12.55
N ARG A 101 8.47 -15.90 -12.97
CA ARG A 101 9.39 -16.12 -14.08
C ARG A 101 10.39 -17.15 -13.58
N SER A 102 10.06 -18.43 -13.72
CA SER A 102 11.05 -19.49 -13.76
C SER A 102 11.94 -19.22 -14.98
N SER A 103 13.10 -18.60 -14.72
CA SER A 103 14.20 -18.53 -15.67
C SER A 103 14.77 -19.94 -15.85
N SER A 104 14.26 -20.68 -16.83
CA SER A 104 14.94 -21.85 -17.38
C SER A 104 16.17 -21.36 -18.15
N GLY A 105 17.31 -21.30 -17.44
CA GLY A 105 18.62 -21.13 -18.04
C GLY A 105 18.98 -22.37 -18.86
N THR A 106 19.28 -22.13 -20.13
CA THR A 106 19.81 -23.08 -21.12
C THR A 106 21.25 -23.51 -20.84
N THR A 107 21.57 -24.72 -21.32
CA THR A 107 22.91 -25.30 -21.66
C THR A 107 23.84 -25.64 -20.48
N SER A 108 24.43 -26.84 -20.36
CA SER A 108 25.21 -27.56 -21.39
C SER A 108 25.45 -29.04 -21.00
N THR A 109 25.43 -29.93 -22.01
CA THR A 109 26.42 -30.98 -22.29
C THR A 109 27.13 -31.70 -21.13
N THR A 110 26.89 -33.01 -20.97
CA THR A 110 27.91 -34.08 -21.15
C THR A 110 27.24 -35.46 -21.18
N ARG A 111 27.47 -36.16 -22.29
CA ARG A 111 27.09 -37.54 -22.58
C ARG A 111 28.14 -38.47 -21.97
N SER A 112 27.77 -39.32 -21.03
CA SER A 112 28.58 -40.47 -20.63
C SER A 112 27.73 -41.73 -20.70
N GLN A 113 28.10 -42.58 -21.65
CA GLN A 113 27.63 -43.95 -21.78
C GLN A 113 28.07 -44.74 -20.55
N THR A 114 27.20 -45.59 -19.99
CA THR A 114 27.64 -46.83 -19.36
C THR A 114 26.63 -47.93 -19.65
N ARG A 115 27.22 -49.05 -20.05
CA ARG A 115 26.71 -50.30 -20.61
C ARG A 115 26.27 -51.24 -19.49
N VAL A 116 25.10 -51.87 -19.62
CA VAL A 116 24.88 -53.29 -19.30
C VAL A 116 23.95 -53.85 -20.37
#